data_AF-A0A9P6NU33-F1
#
_entry.id   AF-A0A9P6NU33-F1
#
_cell.length_a   1.000
_cell.length_b   1.000
_cell.length_c   1.000
_cell.angle_alpha   90.00
_cell.angle_beta   90.00
_cell.angle_gamma   90.00
#
_symmetry.space_group_name_H-M   'P 1'
#
loop_
_entity.id
_entity.type
_entity.pdbx_description
1 polymer ?
#
loop_
_entity_poly.entity_id
_entity_poly.type
_entity_poly.pdbx_seq_one_letter_code
_entity_poly.pdbx_strand_id
1 'polypeptide(L)'
;AVKLSHLPGSGFAYFAVTVSVFVTALYSFRMYFMVFHGPERFRNVHHDDHGHGHDDHHGHGAHEPHETPWVVTLPLVLLAIPSVVIGAIAVGPMIFGDFFSHGVVFDKVVYIGENHEALREMADAFHGWLPMALHAVSGLPAWLALAGVVVAWFLYLKRPDIPAAIRQRFSALYTLLDNKYYMDKINEVVFAHGAVTFGKGLWKEGDVVVIDGLVNGSARAVAKFAAVIRFLQTGYIYHYAFAMIIGMLGLLTLFVTLSQ
;
A
#
# COMPACT_ATOMS: atom_id res chain seq x y z
N ALA A 1 -19.09 21.86 11.50
CA ALA A 1 -18.47 22.01 10.17
C ALA A 1 -19.41 21.58 9.03
N VAL A 2 -19.56 20.28 8.69
CA VAL A 2 -20.28 19.87 7.46
C VAL A 2 -21.75 20.32 7.44
N LYS A 3 -22.45 20.25 8.58
CA LYS A 3 -23.84 20.74 8.72
C LYS A 3 -23.98 22.26 8.48
N LEU A 4 -22.93 23.03 8.80
CA LEU A 4 -22.90 24.49 8.68
C LEU A 4 -22.38 24.95 7.31
N SER A 5 -22.03 24.02 6.42
CA SER A 5 -21.50 24.37 5.10
C SER A 5 -22.63 24.67 4.12
N HIS A 6 -22.55 25.82 3.45
CA HIS A 6 -23.47 26.24 2.39
C HIS A 6 -22.99 25.85 0.98
N LEU A 7 -21.90 25.09 0.88
CA LEU A 7 -21.36 24.65 -0.41
C LEU A 7 -22.30 23.64 -1.11
N PRO A 8 -22.33 23.64 -2.45
CA PRO A 8 -23.09 22.62 -3.18
C PRO A 8 -22.58 21.22 -2.82
N GLY A 9 -23.49 20.34 -2.42
CA GLY A 9 -23.16 18.97 -1.97
C GLY A 9 -22.94 18.82 -0.46
N SER A 10 -22.99 19.90 0.34
CA SER A 10 -22.83 19.82 1.80
C SER A 10 -23.88 18.93 2.47
N GLY A 11 -25.13 18.95 1.98
CA GLY A 11 -26.19 18.08 2.48
C GLY A 11 -25.90 16.59 2.28
N PHE A 12 -25.37 16.21 1.11
CA PHE A 12 -24.95 14.84 0.84
C PHE A 12 -23.75 14.44 1.71
N ALA A 13 -22.75 15.32 1.83
CA ALA A 13 -21.61 15.09 2.70
C ALA A 13 -22.02 14.92 4.17
N TYR A 14 -22.97 15.74 4.64
CA TYR A 14 -23.51 15.63 6.00
C TYR A 14 -24.22 14.29 6.22
N PHE A 15 -25.04 13.87 5.25
CA PHE A 15 -25.68 12.56 5.28
C PHE A 15 -24.67 11.42 5.31
N ALA A 16 -23.69 11.42 4.40
CA ALA A 16 -22.67 10.38 4.30
C ALA A 16 -21.83 10.25 5.57
N VAL A 17 -21.36 11.37 6.14
CA VAL A 17 -20.59 11.37 7.39
C VAL A 17 -21.45 10.98 8.59
N THR A 18 -22.73 11.36 8.62
CA THR A 18 -23.62 10.98 9.72
C THR A 18 -23.95 9.49 9.70
N VAL A 19 -24.24 8.94 8.52
CA VAL A 19 -24.48 7.49 8.34
C VAL A 19 -23.22 6.68 8.57
N SER A 20 -22.04 7.19 8.22
CA SER A 20 -20.78 6.47 8.47
C SER A 20 -20.53 6.22 9.96
N VAL A 21 -21.01 7.08 10.86
CA VAL A 21 -20.93 6.85 12.32
C VAL A 21 -21.64 5.56 12.72
N PHE A 22 -22.84 5.30 12.18
CA PHE A 22 -23.56 4.05 12.41
C PHE A 22 -22.77 2.84 11.88
N VAL A 23 -22.25 2.92 10.65
CA VAL A 23 -21.48 1.84 10.03
C VAL A 23 -20.19 1.56 10.81
N THR A 24 -19.52 2.61 11.28
CA THR A 24 -18.27 2.53 12.07
C THR A 24 -18.48 1.84 13.40
N ALA A 25 -19.53 2.21 14.14
CA ALA A 25 -19.89 1.52 15.36
C ALA A 25 -20.25 0.04 15.08
N LEU A 26 -21.03 -0.22 14.02
CA LEU A 26 -21.45 -1.57 13.66
C LEU A 26 -20.27 -2.50 13.36
N TYR A 27 -19.30 -2.10 12.53
CA TYR A 27 -18.18 -2.99 12.20
C TYR A 27 -17.20 -3.14 13.37
N SER A 28 -16.98 -2.09 14.17
CA SER A 28 -16.07 -2.12 15.31
C SER A 28 -16.59 -3.04 16.41
N PHE A 29 -17.88 -2.89 16.77
CA PHE A 29 -18.51 -3.73 17.77
C PHE A 29 -18.82 -5.13 17.27
N ARG A 30 -19.09 -5.32 15.97
CA ARG A 30 -19.09 -6.66 15.36
C ARG A 30 -17.78 -7.39 15.66
N MET A 31 -16.63 -6.76 15.41
CA MET A 31 -15.32 -7.35 15.69
C MET A 31 -15.17 -7.64 17.19
N TYR A 32 -15.42 -6.65 18.04
CA TYR A 32 -15.33 -6.79 19.50
C TYR A 32 -16.19 -7.93 20.04
N PHE A 33 -17.46 -8.02 19.64
CA PHE A 33 -18.36 -9.08 20.08
C PHE A 33 -17.95 -10.45 19.55
N MET A 34 -17.55 -10.56 18.27
CA MET A 34 -17.11 -11.85 17.72
C MET A 34 -15.81 -12.36 18.35
N VAL A 35 -14.92 -11.46 18.79
CA VAL A 35 -13.63 -11.82 19.40
C VAL A 35 -13.78 -12.14 20.88
N PHE A 36 -14.49 -11.30 21.64
CA PHE A 36 -14.51 -11.39 23.12
C PHE A 36 -15.78 -11.99 23.72
N HIS A 37 -16.93 -11.90 23.04
CA HIS A 37 -18.23 -12.29 23.61
C HIS A 37 -18.94 -13.41 22.84
N GLY A 38 -18.41 -13.79 21.67
CA GLY A 38 -18.90 -14.88 20.85
C GLY A 38 -18.44 -16.25 21.36
N PRO A 39 -18.93 -17.33 20.75
CA PRO A 39 -18.49 -18.68 21.10
C PRO A 39 -16.99 -18.84 20.83
N GLU A 40 -16.30 -19.51 21.76
CA GLU A 40 -14.87 -19.82 21.65
C GLU A 40 -14.58 -20.66 20.40
N ARG A 41 -13.86 -20.08 19.44
CA ARG A 41 -13.51 -20.76 18.18
C ARG A 41 -12.18 -21.51 18.26
N PHE A 42 -11.31 -21.15 19.21
CA PHE A 42 -9.97 -21.75 19.37
C PHE A 42 -10.00 -23.17 19.91
N ARG A 43 -11.07 -23.57 20.60
CA ARG A 43 -11.22 -24.91 21.19
C ARG A 43 -11.74 -25.97 20.22
N ASN A 44 -12.31 -25.54 19.09
CA ASN A 44 -12.93 -26.39 18.07
C ASN A 44 -12.10 -26.51 16.78
N VAL A 45 -10.79 -26.22 16.86
CA VAL A 45 -9.88 -26.41 15.72
C VAL A 45 -9.53 -27.89 15.65
N HIS A 46 -10.19 -28.62 14.75
CA HIS A 46 -9.69 -29.92 14.32
C HIS A 46 -8.36 -29.68 13.60
N HIS A 47 -7.25 -30.06 14.22
CA HIS A 47 -5.98 -30.14 13.52
C HIS A 47 -6.10 -31.28 12.51
N ASP A 48 -6.26 -30.92 11.23
CA ASP A 48 -6.08 -31.86 10.14
C ASP A 48 -4.63 -32.34 10.17
N ASP A 49 -4.49 -33.62 10.52
CA ASP A 49 -3.25 -34.35 10.70
C ASP A 49 -2.58 -34.54 9.33
N HIS A 50 -1.81 -33.54 8.90
CA HIS A 50 -1.02 -33.60 7.68
C HIS A 50 0.46 -33.33 7.97
N GLY A 51 1.14 -34.39 8.38
CA GLY A 51 2.46 -34.81 7.89
C GLY A 51 3.62 -33.83 8.02
N HIS A 52 4.59 -34.14 8.87
CA HIS A 52 5.82 -34.84 8.50
C HIS A 52 6.67 -35.04 9.75
N GLY A 53 7.22 -36.25 9.91
CA GLY A 53 7.93 -36.69 11.10
C GLY A 53 9.16 -35.84 11.41
N HIS A 54 9.40 -35.62 12.70
CA HIS A 54 10.51 -36.18 13.46
C HIS A 54 10.42 -35.68 14.91
N ASP A 55 10.47 -36.64 15.82
CA ASP A 55 11.01 -36.56 17.19
C ASP A 55 10.39 -35.60 18.20
N ASP A 56 9.82 -36.25 19.23
CA ASP A 56 9.84 -35.89 20.64
C ASP A 56 9.09 -34.65 21.14
N HIS A 57 8.07 -34.97 21.96
CA HIS A 57 7.45 -34.13 23.00
C HIS A 57 6.92 -32.77 22.54
N HIS A 58 5.61 -32.68 22.25
CA HIS A 58 4.66 -31.80 22.95
C HIS A 58 3.27 -31.99 22.31
N GLY A 59 2.37 -32.65 23.02
CA GLY A 59 0.95 -32.63 22.69
C GLY A 59 0.42 -31.21 22.84
N HIS A 60 0.35 -30.46 21.74
CA HIS A 60 -0.25 -29.14 21.72
C HIS A 60 -1.78 -29.29 21.78
N GLY A 61 -2.30 -29.52 22.99
CA GLY A 61 -3.69 -29.23 23.31
C GLY A 61 -4.01 -27.76 22.99
N ALA A 62 -5.30 -27.45 22.85
CA ALA A 62 -5.78 -26.11 22.50
C ALA A 62 -4.99 -25.02 23.26
N HIS A 63 -4.29 -24.15 22.52
CA HIS A 63 -3.60 -23.01 23.12
C HIS A 63 -4.65 -22.03 23.69
N GLU A 64 -4.85 -22.06 24.99
CA GLU A 64 -5.74 -21.14 25.69
C GLU A 64 -5.14 -19.72 25.67
N PRO A 65 -5.94 -18.68 25.34
CA PRO A 65 -5.47 -17.30 25.42
C PRO A 65 -5.05 -16.96 26.85
N HIS A 66 -3.80 -16.50 27.02
CA HIS A 66 -3.30 -15.98 28.28
C HIS A 66 -3.18 -14.45 28.22
N GLU A 67 -3.21 -13.81 29.39
CA GLU A 67 -3.00 -12.37 29.52
C GLU A 67 -1.65 -11.94 28.94
N THR A 68 -1.61 -10.74 28.40
CA THR A 68 -0.36 -10.20 27.82
C THR A 68 0.61 -9.78 28.92
N PRO A 69 1.94 -9.97 28.73
CA PRO A 69 2.92 -9.58 29.72
C PRO A 69 2.94 -8.07 29.93
N TRP A 70 3.47 -7.63 31.08
CA TRP A 70 3.58 -6.20 31.45
C TRP A 70 4.27 -5.32 30.41
N VAL A 71 5.13 -5.90 29.58
CA VAL A 71 5.83 -5.23 28.48
C VAL A 71 4.84 -4.73 27.41
N VAL A 72 3.66 -5.34 27.29
CA VAL A 72 2.60 -4.94 26.33
C VAL A 72 1.55 -4.06 27.00
N THR A 73 1.09 -4.42 28.21
CA THR A 73 0.00 -3.71 28.88
C THR A 73 0.40 -2.29 29.30
N LEU A 74 1.63 -2.10 29.79
CA LEU A 74 2.09 -0.79 30.27
C LEU A 74 2.13 0.24 29.13
N PRO A 75 2.73 -0.02 27.95
CA PRO A 75 2.66 0.91 26.83
C PRO A 75 1.24 1.24 26.38
N LEU A 76 0.32 0.26 26.33
CA LEU A 76 -1.06 0.50 25.92
C LEU A 76 -1.79 1.46 26.88
N VAL A 77 -1.62 1.27 28.19
CA VAL A 77 -2.19 2.15 29.21
C VAL A 77 -1.54 3.53 29.15
N LEU A 78 -0.21 3.58 29.01
CA LEU A 78 0.56 4.82 28.91
C LEU A 78 0.23 5.60 27.64
N LEU A 79 -0.24 4.97 26.57
CA LEU A 79 -0.74 5.66 25.38
C LEU A 79 -2.19 6.13 25.58
N ALA A 80 -3.03 5.36 26.27
CA ALA A 80 -4.45 5.69 26.46
C ALA A 80 -4.65 6.97 27.30
N ILE A 81 -3.95 7.12 28.42
CA ILE A 81 -4.14 8.25 29.34
C ILE A 81 -3.77 9.60 28.67
N PRO A 82 -2.57 9.77 28.08
CA PRO A 82 -2.21 10.99 27.38
C PRO A 82 -3.10 11.24 26.16
N SER A 83 -3.56 10.21 25.47
CA SER A 83 -4.48 10.40 24.32
C SER A 83 -5.76 11.12 24.73
N VAL A 84 -6.34 10.77 25.88
CA VAL A 84 -7.53 11.45 26.42
C VAL A 84 -7.20 12.88 26.87
N VAL A 85 -6.08 13.05 27.60
CA VAL A 85 -5.67 14.37 28.13
C VAL A 85 -5.33 15.34 27.01
N ILE A 86 -4.52 14.93 26.04
CA ILE A 86 -4.17 15.73 24.87
C ILE A 86 -5.43 16.02 24.05
N GLY A 87 -6.34 15.05 23.86
CA GLY A 87 -7.61 15.30 23.18
C GLY A 87 -8.43 16.40 23.85
N ALA A 88 -8.53 16.41 25.18
CA ALA A 88 -9.28 17.42 25.92
C ALA A 88 -8.64 18.82 25.89
N ILE A 89 -7.31 18.90 25.99
CA ILE A 89 -6.58 20.18 26.04
C ILE A 89 -6.34 20.74 24.63
N ALA A 90 -5.99 19.90 23.66
CA ALA A 90 -5.55 20.32 22.34
C ALA A 90 -6.71 20.63 21.39
N VAL A 91 -7.92 20.10 21.60
CA VAL A 91 -9.06 20.27 20.67
C VAL A 91 -9.33 21.74 20.31
N GLY A 92 -9.28 22.65 21.29
CA GLY A 92 -9.46 24.09 21.08
C GLY A 92 -8.36 24.70 20.19
N PRO A 93 -7.09 24.74 20.65
CA PRO A 93 -6.00 25.34 19.90
C PRO A 93 -5.70 24.63 18.58
N MET A 94 -5.97 23.33 18.47
CA MET A 94 -5.73 22.53 17.26
C MET A 94 -6.77 22.81 16.16
N ILE A 95 -8.04 23.00 16.50
CA ILE A 95 -9.12 23.19 15.52
C ILE A 95 -9.36 24.67 15.22
N PHE A 96 -9.26 25.54 16.24
CA PHE A 96 -9.64 26.95 16.14
C PHE A 96 -8.47 27.92 16.32
N GLY A 97 -7.29 27.43 16.72
CA GLY A 97 -6.10 28.26 16.93
C GLY A 97 -5.04 28.07 15.83
N ASP A 98 -3.86 28.62 16.08
CA ASP A 98 -2.73 28.65 15.14
C ASP A 98 -1.81 27.43 15.20
N PHE A 99 -2.29 26.32 15.77
CA PHE A 99 -1.47 25.11 15.99
C PHE A 99 -0.88 24.54 14.69
N PHE A 100 -1.62 24.61 13.58
CA PHE A 100 -1.16 24.16 12.26
C PHE A 100 -0.62 25.29 11.37
N SER A 101 -0.57 26.52 11.89
CA SER A 101 -0.13 27.72 11.15
C SER A 101 1.39 27.88 11.13
N HIS A 102 2.17 26.98 11.75
CA HIS A 102 3.63 27.06 11.83
C HIS A 102 4.27 25.71 11.47
N GLY A 103 4.49 25.46 10.18
CA GLY A 103 5.21 24.26 9.72
C GLY A 103 6.70 24.50 9.53
N VAL A 104 7.52 23.46 9.73
CA VAL A 104 8.99 23.52 9.54
C VAL A 104 9.38 23.49 8.05
N VAL A 105 8.54 22.91 7.19
CA VAL A 105 8.79 22.75 5.73
C VAL A 105 7.78 23.53 4.87
N PHE A 106 6.57 23.74 5.36
CA PHE A 106 5.51 24.52 4.70
C PHE A 106 5.01 25.60 5.67
N ASP A 107 4.82 26.82 5.19
CA ASP A 107 4.39 27.98 6.00
C ASP A 107 3.10 27.69 6.80
N LYS A 108 2.19 26.87 6.25
CA LYS A 108 1.04 26.27 6.96
C LYS A 108 0.96 24.77 6.71
N VAL A 109 0.82 23.97 7.77
CA VAL A 109 0.64 22.50 7.68
C VAL A 109 -0.78 22.16 7.21
N VAL A 110 -1.77 22.97 7.61
CA VAL A 110 -3.15 22.90 7.14
C VAL A 110 -3.58 24.30 6.73
N TYR A 111 -3.91 24.49 5.45
CA TYR A 111 -4.42 25.77 4.96
C TYR A 111 -5.93 25.88 5.19
N ILE A 112 -6.33 26.71 6.14
CA ILE A 112 -7.72 27.13 6.33
C ILE A 112 -7.86 28.48 5.64
N GLY A 113 -8.51 28.50 4.48
CA GLY A 113 -8.80 29.75 3.76
C GLY A 113 -9.78 30.61 4.55
N GLU A 114 -9.64 31.93 4.46
CA GLU A 114 -10.45 32.92 5.20
C GLU A 114 -11.96 32.81 4.91
N ASN A 115 -12.33 32.21 3.77
CA ASN A 115 -13.71 31.97 3.34
C ASN A 115 -14.37 30.72 3.99
N HIS A 116 -13.81 30.16 5.07
CA HIS A 116 -14.42 29.05 5.82
C HIS A 116 -15.40 29.54 6.89
N GLU A 117 -16.54 30.11 6.46
CA GLU A 117 -17.60 30.61 7.34
C GLU A 117 -18.09 29.53 8.34
N ALA A 118 -18.22 28.29 7.88
CA ALA A 118 -18.64 27.15 8.70
C ALA A 118 -17.68 26.81 9.85
N LEU A 119 -16.39 27.17 9.74
CA LEU A 119 -15.43 26.97 10.82
C LEU A 119 -15.49 28.13 11.83
N ARG A 120 -15.72 29.35 11.34
CA ARG A 120 -15.89 30.55 12.17
C ARG A 120 -17.13 30.44 13.07
N GLU A 121 -18.27 30.05 12.50
CA GLU A 121 -19.49 29.80 13.26
C GLU A 121 -19.31 28.66 14.29
N MET A 122 -18.51 27.64 13.94
CA MET A 122 -18.18 26.55 14.85
C MET A 122 -17.26 27.00 16.00
N ALA A 123 -16.36 27.96 15.74
CA ALA A 123 -15.49 28.55 16.75
C ALA A 123 -16.30 29.35 17.77
N ASP A 124 -17.27 30.16 17.30
CA ASP A 124 -18.16 30.94 18.16
C ASP A 124 -19.05 30.05 19.04
N ALA A 125 -19.46 28.89 18.52
CA ALA A 125 -20.23 27.90 19.27
C ALA A 125 -19.39 27.04 20.24
N PHE A 126 -18.06 27.09 20.15
CA PHE A 126 -17.17 26.24 20.94
C PHE A 126 -16.86 26.85 22.32
N HIS A 127 -17.44 26.25 23.37
CA HIS A 127 -17.28 26.72 24.76
C HIS A 127 -16.41 25.77 25.60
N GLY A 128 -15.43 25.13 24.98
CA GLY A 128 -14.52 24.17 25.62
C GLY A 128 -14.91 22.71 25.45
N TRP A 129 -13.99 21.82 25.85
CA TRP A 129 -14.12 20.37 25.61
C TRP A 129 -15.27 19.73 26.40
N LEU A 130 -15.55 20.19 27.61
CA LEU A 130 -16.57 19.59 28.48
C LEU A 130 -18.00 19.88 27.98
N PRO A 131 -18.39 21.13 27.67
CA PRO A 131 -19.68 21.39 27.03
C PRO A 131 -19.83 20.70 25.67
N MET A 132 -18.75 20.63 24.88
CA MET A 132 -18.74 19.89 23.62
C MET A 132 -19.04 18.40 23.83
N ALA A 133 -18.39 17.75 24.81
CA ALA A 133 -18.60 16.34 25.12
C ALA A 133 -20.04 16.07 25.59
N LEU A 134 -20.58 16.91 26.46
CA LEU A 134 -21.97 16.79 26.92
C LEU A 134 -22.98 16.98 25.78
N HIS A 135 -22.75 17.97 24.92
CA HIS A 135 -23.59 18.19 23.75
C HIS A 135 -23.51 17.02 22.76
N ALA A 136 -22.34 16.42 22.59
CA ALA A 136 -22.13 15.28 21.68
C ALA A 136 -23.03 14.09 22.03
N VAL A 137 -23.29 13.83 23.31
CA VAL A 137 -24.20 12.75 23.77
C VAL A 137 -25.64 12.98 23.30
N SER A 138 -26.08 14.23 23.25
CA SER A 138 -27.42 14.58 22.74
C SER A 138 -27.50 14.61 21.21
N GLY A 139 -26.36 14.59 20.53
CA GLY A 139 -26.29 14.65 19.08
C GLY A 139 -26.78 13.37 18.40
N LEU A 140 -27.33 13.53 17.20
CA LEU A 140 -27.72 12.40 16.33
C LEU A 140 -26.58 11.37 16.13
N PRO A 141 -25.29 11.76 15.97
CA PRO A 141 -24.20 10.79 15.86
C PRO A 141 -24.06 9.83 17.05
N ALA A 142 -24.29 10.28 18.29
CA ALA A 142 -24.19 9.41 19.47
C ALA A 142 -25.28 8.32 19.46
N TRP A 143 -26.51 8.68 19.11
CA TRP A 143 -27.61 7.73 18.98
C TRP A 143 -27.43 6.77 17.81
N LEU A 144 -26.87 7.24 16.69
CA LEU A 144 -26.52 6.37 15.56
C LEU A 144 -25.38 5.41 15.90
N ALA A 145 -24.37 5.86 16.65
CA ALA A 145 -23.33 4.97 17.15
C ALA A 145 -23.93 3.89 18.06
N LEU A 146 -24.77 4.29 19.03
CA LEU A 146 -25.47 3.35 19.92
C LEU A 146 -26.34 2.35 19.14
N ALA A 147 -27.10 2.82 18.15
CA ALA A 147 -27.88 1.95 17.27
C ALA A 147 -26.99 0.95 16.53
N GLY A 148 -25.82 1.37 16.05
CA GLY A 148 -24.81 0.49 15.44
C GLY A 148 -24.35 -0.61 16.40
N VAL A 149 -24.07 -0.26 17.66
CA VAL A 149 -23.71 -1.23 18.71
C VAL A 149 -24.83 -2.24 18.95
N VAL A 150 -26.07 -1.75 19.14
CA VAL A 150 -27.25 -2.60 19.41
C VAL A 150 -27.52 -3.55 18.24
N VAL A 151 -27.44 -3.06 17.01
CA VAL A 151 -27.60 -3.88 15.80
C VAL A 151 -26.49 -4.94 15.71
N ALA A 152 -25.23 -4.57 15.99
CA ALA A 152 -24.13 -5.54 15.98
C ALA A 152 -24.32 -6.62 17.05
N TRP A 153 -24.70 -6.24 18.27
CA TRP A 153 -25.01 -7.17 19.35
C TRP A 153 -26.13 -8.14 18.95
N PHE A 154 -27.23 -7.63 18.40
CA PHE A 154 -28.37 -8.45 18.01
C PHE A 154 -28.01 -9.44 16.88
N LEU A 155 -27.34 -8.95 15.83
CA LEU A 155 -27.00 -9.75 14.65
C LEU A 155 -25.91 -10.79 14.91
N TYR A 156 -24.93 -10.50 15.78
CA TYR A 156 -23.76 -11.38 15.94
C TYR A 156 -23.77 -12.21 17.22
N LEU A 157 -24.51 -11.81 18.28
CA LEU A 157 -24.62 -12.59 19.51
C LEU A 157 -25.99 -13.26 19.69
N LYS A 158 -27.09 -12.65 19.24
CA LYS A 158 -28.44 -13.20 19.44
C LYS A 158 -28.97 -13.97 18.22
N ARG A 159 -28.76 -13.47 17.01
CA ARG A 159 -29.29 -14.06 15.76
C ARG A 159 -28.25 -14.08 14.62
N PRO A 160 -27.21 -14.94 14.72
CA PRO A 160 -26.18 -15.08 13.68
C PRO A 160 -26.69 -15.67 12.36
N ASP A 161 -27.91 -16.20 12.35
CA ASP A 161 -28.64 -16.65 11.16
C ASP A 161 -28.98 -15.49 10.20
N ILE A 162 -29.24 -14.28 10.73
CA ILE A 162 -29.65 -13.13 9.91
C ILE A 162 -28.51 -12.65 9.00
N PRO A 163 -27.26 -12.42 9.48
CA PRO A 163 -26.14 -12.09 8.59
C PRO A 163 -25.91 -13.13 7.49
N ALA A 164 -26.07 -14.41 7.79
CA ALA A 164 -25.94 -15.49 6.79
C ALA A 164 -27.02 -15.39 5.71
N ALA A 165 -28.27 -15.15 6.10
CA ALA A 165 -29.38 -14.95 5.15
C ALA A 165 -29.19 -13.69 4.29
N ILE A 166 -28.73 -12.58 4.89
CA ILE A 166 -28.42 -11.33 4.15
C ILE A 166 -27.34 -11.60 3.11
N ARG A 167 -26.26 -12.32 3.48
CA ARG A 167 -25.18 -12.68 2.54
C ARG A 167 -25.71 -13.51 1.37
N GLN A 168 -26.59 -14.47 1.62
CA GLN A 168 -27.16 -15.30 0.56
C GLN A 168 -28.05 -14.49 -0.39
N ARG A 169 -28.87 -13.58 0.15
CA ARG A 169 -29.78 -12.76 -0.66
C ARG A 169 -29.08 -11.66 -1.46
N PHE A 170 -28.03 -11.08 -0.89
CA PHE A 170 -27.25 -9.99 -1.51
C PHE A 170 -25.84 -10.44 -1.90
N SER A 171 -25.70 -11.68 -2.38
CA SER A 171 -24.40 -12.30 -2.66
C SER A 171 -23.54 -11.49 -3.63
N ALA A 172 -24.14 -10.87 -4.67
CA ALA A 172 -23.42 -10.03 -5.62
C ALA A 172 -22.82 -8.78 -4.96
N LEU A 173 -23.62 -8.04 -4.18
CA LEU A 173 -23.16 -6.84 -3.47
C LEU A 173 -22.16 -7.21 -2.36
N TYR A 174 -22.42 -8.30 -1.63
CA TYR A 174 -21.49 -8.83 -0.64
C TYR A 174 -20.14 -9.14 -1.29
N THR A 175 -20.13 -9.86 -2.42
CA THR A 175 -18.91 -10.23 -3.14
C THR A 175 -18.13 -8.99 -3.63
N LEU A 176 -18.82 -7.95 -4.08
CA LEU A 176 -18.19 -6.68 -4.45
C LEU A 176 -17.48 -6.02 -3.26
N LEU A 177 -18.16 -5.94 -2.11
CA LEU A 177 -17.63 -5.30 -0.90
C LEU A 177 -16.51 -6.14 -0.25
N ASP A 178 -16.67 -7.46 -0.23
CA ASP A 178 -15.70 -8.42 0.33
C ASP A 178 -14.40 -8.44 -0.49
N ASN A 179 -14.51 -8.29 -1.82
CA ASN A 179 -13.35 -8.07 -2.70
C ASN A 179 -12.85 -6.62 -2.72
N LYS A 180 -13.18 -5.80 -1.72
CA LYS A 180 -12.76 -4.39 -1.58
C LYS A 180 -12.99 -3.56 -2.85
N TYR A 181 -14.17 -3.72 -3.47
CA TYR A 181 -14.54 -3.07 -4.74
C TYR A 181 -13.64 -3.47 -5.92
N TYR A 182 -12.91 -4.57 -5.83
CA TYR A 182 -11.90 -5.04 -6.78
C TYR A 182 -10.76 -4.04 -7.06
N MET A 183 -10.61 -2.99 -6.24
CA MET A 183 -9.56 -1.99 -6.43
C MET A 183 -8.15 -2.59 -6.30
N ASP A 184 -7.97 -3.52 -5.35
CA ASP A 184 -6.73 -4.27 -5.20
C ASP A 184 -6.43 -5.10 -6.47
N LYS A 185 -7.46 -5.75 -7.05
CA LYS A 185 -7.29 -6.58 -8.24
C LYS A 185 -6.98 -5.74 -9.48
N ILE A 186 -7.65 -4.60 -9.63
CA ILE A 186 -7.34 -3.63 -10.67
C ILE A 186 -5.90 -3.17 -10.53
N ASN A 187 -5.45 -2.87 -9.31
CA ASN A 187 -4.09 -2.42 -9.09
C ASN A 187 -3.06 -3.49 -9.46
N GLU A 188 -3.28 -4.72 -9.01
CA GLU A 188 -2.42 -5.86 -9.32
C GLU A 188 -2.35 -6.15 -10.84
N VAL A 189 -3.49 -6.16 -11.52
CA VAL A 189 -3.57 -6.53 -12.94
C VAL A 189 -3.12 -5.39 -13.86
N VAL A 190 -3.54 -4.16 -13.58
CA VAL A 190 -3.28 -3.01 -14.46
C VAL A 190 -1.92 -2.41 -14.16
N PHE A 191 -1.63 -2.07 -12.89
CA PHE A 191 -0.41 -1.36 -12.54
C PHE A 191 0.75 -2.31 -12.30
N ALA A 192 0.61 -3.31 -11.43
CA ALA A 192 1.73 -4.18 -11.08
C ALA A 192 2.16 -5.07 -12.27
N HIS A 193 1.23 -5.85 -12.84
CA HIS A 193 1.54 -6.67 -14.02
C HIS A 193 1.86 -5.84 -15.26
N GLY A 194 1.17 -4.71 -15.46
CA GLY A 194 1.47 -3.78 -16.55
C GLY A 194 2.90 -3.26 -16.48
N ALA A 195 3.34 -2.77 -15.31
CA ALA A 195 4.70 -2.27 -15.10
C ALA A 195 5.76 -3.37 -15.29
N VAL A 196 5.52 -4.58 -14.75
CA VAL A 196 6.45 -5.71 -14.90
C VAL A 196 6.56 -6.14 -16.37
N THR A 197 5.44 -6.20 -17.09
CA THR A 197 5.42 -6.60 -18.50
C THR A 197 6.12 -5.56 -19.38
N PHE A 198 5.83 -4.28 -19.12
CA PHE A 198 6.50 -3.16 -19.78
C PHE A 198 8.01 -3.18 -19.53
N GLY A 199 8.44 -3.37 -18.28
CA GLY A 199 9.86 -3.49 -17.92
C GLY A 199 10.54 -4.70 -18.59
N LYS A 200 9.86 -5.86 -18.64
CA LYS A 200 10.38 -7.05 -19.36
C LYS A 200 10.52 -6.79 -20.86
N GLY A 201 9.61 -6.03 -21.48
CA GLY A 201 9.70 -5.62 -22.88
C GLY A 201 10.93 -4.77 -23.12
N LEU A 202 11.15 -3.73 -22.31
CA LEU A 202 12.34 -2.88 -22.40
C LEU A 202 13.65 -3.64 -22.18
N TRP A 203 13.68 -4.59 -21.24
CA TRP A 203 14.87 -5.40 -20.99
C TRP A 203 15.18 -6.35 -22.16
N LYS A 204 14.20 -7.12 -22.65
CA LYS A 204 14.44 -8.08 -23.73
C LYS A 204 14.73 -7.40 -25.06
N GLU A 205 13.93 -6.41 -25.45
CA GLU A 205 14.07 -5.74 -26.74
C GLU A 205 15.18 -4.69 -26.73
N GLY A 206 15.36 -3.97 -25.61
CA GLY A 206 16.38 -2.94 -25.50
C GLY A 206 17.76 -3.50 -25.18
N ASP A 207 17.88 -4.23 -24.08
CA ASP A 207 19.19 -4.64 -23.57
C ASP A 207 19.73 -5.86 -24.34
N VAL A 208 18.96 -6.96 -24.35
CA VAL A 208 19.43 -8.23 -24.93
C VAL A 208 19.52 -8.20 -26.46
N VAL A 209 18.60 -7.52 -27.15
CA VAL A 209 18.61 -7.50 -28.62
C VAL A 209 19.51 -6.39 -29.16
N VAL A 210 19.45 -5.17 -28.63
CA VAL A 210 20.21 -4.05 -29.18
C VAL A 210 21.63 -4.00 -28.59
N ILE A 211 21.78 -4.02 -27.27
CA ILE A 211 23.10 -3.84 -26.64
C ILE A 211 23.94 -5.11 -26.82
N ASP A 212 23.44 -6.25 -26.35
CA ASP A 212 24.15 -7.53 -26.49
C ASP A 212 24.27 -7.97 -27.95
N GLY A 213 23.29 -7.64 -28.79
CA GLY A 213 23.34 -7.91 -30.23
C GLY A 213 24.45 -7.14 -30.93
N LEU A 214 24.67 -5.87 -30.58
CA LEU A 214 25.70 -5.02 -31.17
C LEU A 214 27.10 -5.44 -30.69
N VAL A 215 27.25 -5.74 -29.41
CA VAL A 215 28.52 -6.24 -28.83
C VAL A 215 28.87 -7.61 -29.40
N ASN A 216 27.98 -8.60 -29.36
CA ASN A 216 28.25 -9.93 -29.90
C ASN A 216 28.33 -9.92 -31.43
N GLY A 217 27.66 -8.98 -32.11
CA GLY A 217 27.75 -8.77 -33.55
C GLY A 217 29.14 -8.30 -33.96
N SER A 218 29.68 -7.28 -33.27
CA SER A 218 31.03 -6.78 -33.54
C SER A 218 32.11 -7.85 -33.26
N ALA A 219 32.00 -8.59 -32.15
CA ALA A 219 32.90 -9.70 -31.85
C ALA A 219 32.87 -10.79 -32.95
N ARG A 220 31.69 -11.17 -33.45
CA ARG A 220 31.55 -12.14 -34.55
C ARG A 220 32.10 -11.62 -35.86
N ALA A 221 31.98 -10.32 -36.15
CA ALA A 221 32.54 -9.72 -37.36
C ALA A 221 34.08 -9.78 -37.33
N VAL A 222 34.69 -9.42 -36.21
CA VAL A 222 36.15 -9.52 -36.01
C VAL A 222 36.61 -10.98 -36.11
N ALA A 223 35.89 -11.92 -35.49
CA ALA A 223 36.22 -13.35 -35.57
C ALA A 223 36.15 -13.88 -37.00
N LYS A 224 35.13 -13.50 -37.79
CA LYS A 224 35.02 -13.86 -39.21
C LYS A 224 36.18 -13.28 -40.02
N PHE A 225 36.50 -12.00 -39.80
CA PHE A 225 37.60 -11.34 -40.48
C PHE A 225 38.95 -12.01 -40.18
N ALA A 226 39.20 -12.34 -38.91
CA ALA A 226 40.38 -13.08 -38.49
C ALA A 226 40.44 -14.49 -39.12
N ALA A 227 39.30 -15.18 -39.22
CA ALA A 227 39.23 -16.49 -39.87
C ALA A 227 39.58 -16.44 -41.36
N VAL A 228 39.19 -15.37 -42.07
CA VAL A 228 39.57 -15.14 -43.47
C VAL A 228 41.06 -14.81 -43.59
N ILE A 229 41.58 -13.90 -42.76
CA ILE A 229 43.01 -13.54 -42.75
C ILE A 229 43.89 -14.75 -42.47
N ARG A 230 43.43 -15.70 -41.65
CA ARG A 230 44.17 -16.92 -41.34
C ARG A 230 44.56 -17.71 -42.59
N PHE A 231 43.77 -17.66 -43.67
CA PHE A 231 44.11 -18.34 -44.92
C PHE A 231 45.25 -17.65 -45.71
N LEU A 232 45.57 -16.38 -45.44
CA LEU A 232 46.75 -15.73 -46.03
C LEU A 232 48.06 -16.25 -45.39
N GLN A 233 48.01 -16.81 -44.19
CA GLN A 233 49.17 -17.45 -43.55
C GLN A 233 49.31 -18.89 -44.03
N THR A 234 49.93 -19.08 -45.19
CA THR A 234 50.09 -20.40 -45.84
C THR A 234 51.25 -21.23 -45.29
N GLY A 235 52.13 -20.65 -44.45
CA GLY A 235 53.28 -21.34 -43.85
C GLY A 235 54.47 -21.56 -44.80
N TYR A 236 54.35 -21.21 -46.08
CA TYR A 236 55.43 -21.31 -47.06
C TYR A 236 56.30 -20.05 -47.09
N ILE A 237 57.63 -20.21 -46.90
CA ILE A 237 58.61 -19.11 -46.84
C ILE A 237 58.54 -18.19 -48.06
N TYR A 238 58.31 -18.74 -49.27
CA TYR A 238 58.23 -17.95 -50.50
C TYR A 238 57.06 -16.96 -50.54
N HIS A 239 55.90 -17.29 -49.93
CA HIS A 239 54.77 -16.37 -49.86
C HIS A 239 55.09 -15.15 -48.98
N TYR A 240 55.82 -15.36 -47.88
CA TYR A 240 56.28 -14.27 -47.02
C TYR A 240 57.33 -13.39 -47.71
N ALA A 241 58.28 -13.99 -48.43
CA ALA A 241 59.29 -13.24 -49.18
C ALA A 241 58.64 -12.33 -50.25
N PHE A 242 57.65 -12.86 -50.98
CA PHE A 242 56.90 -12.10 -51.98
C PHE A 242 56.11 -10.93 -51.36
N ALA A 243 55.42 -11.18 -50.23
CA ALA A 243 54.71 -10.13 -49.50
C ALA A 243 55.63 -9.02 -48.98
N MET A 244 56.83 -9.36 -48.50
CA MET A 244 57.82 -8.37 -48.04
C MET A 244 58.31 -7.46 -49.17
N ILE A 245 58.60 -8.02 -50.35
CA ILE A 245 59.05 -7.23 -51.51
C ILE A 245 57.96 -6.25 -51.96
N ILE A 246 56.72 -6.72 -52.07
CA ILE A 246 55.56 -5.85 -52.39
C ILE A 246 55.36 -4.77 -51.32
N GLY A 247 55.44 -5.14 -50.04
CA GLY A 247 55.32 -4.19 -48.93
C GLY A 247 56.40 -3.11 -48.97
N MET A 248 57.65 -3.47 -49.26
CA MET A 248 58.76 -2.52 -49.37
C MET A 248 58.61 -1.58 -50.56
N LEU A 249 58.24 -2.11 -51.74
CA LEU A 249 57.93 -1.30 -52.91
C LEU A 249 56.77 -0.33 -52.65
N GLY A 250 55.70 -0.81 -52.00
CA GLY A 250 54.55 0.00 -51.62
C GLY A 250 54.93 1.13 -50.68
N LEU A 251 55.66 0.84 -49.61
CA LEU A 251 56.13 1.85 -48.65
C LEU A 251 57.05 2.88 -49.30
N LEU A 252 57.99 2.45 -50.14
CA LEU A 252 58.87 3.37 -50.87
C LEU A 252 58.10 4.29 -51.81
N THR A 253 57.12 3.74 -52.54
CA THR A 253 56.25 4.53 -53.42
C THR A 253 55.45 5.55 -52.62
N LEU A 254 54.84 5.12 -51.52
CA LEU A 254 54.03 5.95 -50.63
C LEU A 254 54.87 7.06 -49.98
N PHE A 255 56.07 6.73 -49.50
CA PHE A 255 57.03 7.69 -48.96
C PHE A 255 57.45 8.73 -50.01
N VAL A 256 57.82 8.30 -51.22
CA VAL A 256 58.20 9.22 -52.29
C VAL A 256 57.05 10.16 -52.65
N THR A 257 55.83 9.64 -52.77
CA THR A 257 54.65 10.47 -53.08
C THR A 257 54.23 11.41 -51.94
N LEU A 258 54.46 11.06 -50.68
CA LEU A 258 54.20 11.93 -49.53
C LEU A 258 55.34 12.94 -49.26
N SER A 259 56.55 12.66 -49.77
CA SER A 259 57.73 13.52 -49.64
C SER A 259 57.85 14.57 -50.75
N GLN A 260 56.95 14.53 -51.72
CA GLN A 260 56.73 15.56 -52.74
C GLN A 260 55.68 16.56 -52.25
#